data_AF-A0A3D4UJJ2-F1
#
_entry.id   AF-A0A3D4UJJ2-F1
#
_cell.length_a   1.000
_cell.length_b   1.000
_cell.length_c   1.000
_cell.angle_alpha   90.00
_cell.angle_beta   90.00
_cell.angle_gamma   90.00
#
_symmetry.space_group_name_H-M   'P 1'
#
loop_
_entity.id
_entity.type
_entity.pdbx_description
1 polymer ?
#
loop_
_entity_poly.entity_id
_entity_poly.type
_entity_poly.pdbx_seq_one_letter_code
_entity_poly.pdbx_strand_id
1 'polypeptide(L)'
;MGDNAPAIKACQVCGYDMSDRHGGDPCPECGSPLDTRPDDDRYIQAGHLGKVLLCCAIVIQVFLPPVAILLVIGAAILLARRHDARQYRLSYRARRDRKHANYLAYIWIGVFVATIVFSSLWPNWHFWLD
;
A
#
# COMPACT_ATOMS: atom_id res chain seq x y z
N MET A 1 -25.32 10.13 -22.01
CA MET A 1 -25.00 11.23 -21.07
C MET A 1 -23.76 10.82 -20.31
N GLY A 2 -22.68 11.60 -20.42
CA GLY A 2 -21.40 11.30 -19.77
C GLY A 2 -21.45 11.67 -18.30
N ASP A 3 -21.25 10.68 -17.43
CA ASP A 3 -21.05 10.86 -16.00
C ASP A 3 -19.67 11.51 -15.78
N ASN A 4 -19.59 12.83 -15.90
CA ASN A 4 -18.44 13.61 -15.42
C ASN A 4 -18.56 13.73 -13.90
N ALA A 5 -18.25 12.66 -13.19
CA ALA A 5 -18.01 12.73 -11.75
C ALA A 5 -16.93 13.82 -11.52
N PRO A 6 -17.19 14.84 -10.69
CA PRO A 6 -16.22 15.91 -10.48
C PRO A 6 -14.94 15.29 -9.93
N ALA A 7 -13.84 15.43 -10.67
CA ALA A 7 -12.52 15.03 -10.20
C ALA A 7 -12.31 15.65 -8.81
N ILE A 8 -12.18 14.82 -7.78
CA ILE A 8 -12.04 15.29 -6.40
C ILE A 8 -10.73 16.08 -6.33
N LYS A 9 -10.82 17.41 -6.35
CA LYS A 9 -9.66 18.28 -6.30
C LYS A 9 -9.22 18.44 -4.85
N ALA A 10 -8.65 17.41 -4.23
CA ALA A 10 -7.96 17.58 -2.95
C ALA A 10 -6.50 18.05 -3.19
N CYS A 11 -5.94 18.79 -2.25
CA CYS A 11 -4.53 19.14 -2.26
C CYS A 11 -3.66 17.88 -2.06
N GLN A 12 -2.71 17.66 -2.96
CA GLN A 12 -1.81 16.49 -2.93
C GLN A 12 -0.83 16.47 -1.76
N VAL A 13 -0.60 17.61 -1.10
CA VAL A 13 0.39 17.73 -0.01
C VAL A 13 -0.25 17.59 1.36
N CYS A 14 -1.36 18.29 1.62
CA CYS A 14 -2.01 18.31 2.94
C CYS A 14 -3.38 17.62 2.97
N GLY A 15 -3.99 17.32 1.81
CA GLY A 15 -5.33 16.74 1.74
C GLY A 15 -6.47 17.74 1.94
N TYR A 16 -6.20 19.05 1.99
CA TYR A 16 -7.23 20.09 2.04
C TYR A 16 -8.14 20.02 0.80
N ASP A 17 -9.45 20.24 0.99
CA ASP A 17 -10.41 20.19 -0.10
C ASP A 17 -10.30 21.45 -0.97
N MET A 18 -10.01 21.28 -2.25
CA MET A 18 -9.85 22.34 -3.26
C MET A 18 -10.90 22.21 -4.37
N SER A 19 -12.02 21.52 -4.10
CA SER A 19 -13.16 21.39 -5.01
C SER A 19 -13.67 22.74 -5.52
N ASP A 20 -13.65 23.76 -4.66
CA ASP A 20 -14.06 25.14 -4.97
C ASP A 20 -12.98 25.98 -5.69
N ARG A 21 -11.79 25.42 -5.99
CA ARG A 21 -10.66 26.17 -6.56
C ARG A 21 -10.33 25.75 -7.99
N HIS A 22 -9.72 26.69 -8.73
CA HIS A 22 -9.31 26.48 -10.10
C HIS A 22 -7.93 25.82 -10.17
N GLY A 23 -7.68 25.10 -11.28
CA GLY A 23 -6.41 24.44 -11.53
C GLY A 23 -5.25 25.43 -11.52
N GLY A 24 -4.24 25.20 -10.68
CA GLY A 24 -3.10 26.10 -10.50
C GLY A 24 -3.19 27.03 -9.28
N ASP A 25 -4.34 27.14 -8.61
CA ASP A 25 -4.44 27.94 -7.39
C ASP A 25 -3.55 27.34 -6.27
N PRO A 26 -2.83 28.18 -5.50
CA PRO A 26 -2.07 27.70 -4.36
C PRO A 26 -3.01 27.22 -3.25
N CYS A 27 -2.65 26.12 -2.61
CA CYS A 27 -3.38 25.60 -1.46
C CYS A 27 -3.32 26.61 -0.29
N PRO A 28 -4.45 26.94 0.36
CA PRO A 28 -4.45 27.93 1.45
C PRO A 28 -3.69 27.44 2.69
N GLU A 29 -3.71 26.14 2.95
CA GLU A 29 -3.04 25.53 4.11
C GLU A 29 -1.52 25.41 3.95
N CYS A 30 -1.03 25.01 2.77
CA CYS A 30 0.37 24.63 2.58
C CYS A 30 1.07 25.35 1.42
N GLY A 31 0.38 26.23 0.70
CA GLY A 31 0.92 27.01 -0.42
C GLY A 31 1.27 26.19 -1.66
N SER A 32 1.09 24.87 -1.66
CA SER A 32 1.49 24.05 -2.81
C SER A 32 0.57 24.31 -4.01
N PRO A 33 1.11 24.35 -5.24
CA PRO A 33 0.29 24.51 -6.44
C PRO A 33 -0.65 23.32 -6.61
N LEU A 34 -1.90 23.59 -6.98
CA LEU A 34 -2.87 22.54 -7.28
C LEU A 34 -2.47 21.83 -8.57
N ASP A 35 -1.94 20.62 -8.44
CA ASP A 35 -1.78 19.69 -9.57
C ASP A 35 -3.18 19.36 -10.12
N THR A 36 -3.37 19.29 -11.43
CA THR A 36 -4.67 19.00 -12.08
C THR A 36 -4.66 17.67 -12.82
N ARG A 37 -3.58 16.90 -12.72
CA ARG A 37 -3.51 15.56 -13.33
C ARG A 37 -4.67 14.69 -12.84
N PRO A 38 -5.27 13.87 -13.72
CA PRO A 38 -6.32 12.95 -13.33
C PRO A 38 -5.80 11.92 -12.32
N ASP A 39 -6.62 11.60 -11.32
CA ASP A 39 -6.39 10.45 -10.45
C ASP A 39 -6.65 9.16 -11.25
N ASP A 40 -5.76 8.18 -11.14
CA ASP A 40 -5.95 6.86 -11.75
C ASP A 40 -6.56 5.90 -10.72
N ASP A 41 -7.82 5.53 -10.88
CA ASP A 41 -8.51 4.60 -9.95
C ASP A 41 -7.82 3.23 -9.89
N ARG A 42 -7.19 2.77 -10.98
CA ARG A 42 -6.42 1.51 -11.00
C ARG A 42 -5.19 1.60 -10.10
N TYR A 43 -4.62 2.79 -9.96
CA TYR A 43 -3.49 3.05 -9.06
C TYR A 43 -3.89 2.95 -7.58
N ILE A 44 -5.11 3.39 -7.24
CA ILE A 44 -5.67 3.25 -5.89
C ILE A 44 -5.97 1.78 -5.59
N GLN A 45 -6.60 1.08 -6.54
CA GLN A 45 -6.91 -0.36 -6.40
C GLN A 45 -5.65 -1.22 -6.23
N ALA A 46 -4.58 -0.96 -6.99
CA ALA A 46 -3.32 -1.68 -6.85
C ALA A 46 -2.67 -1.48 -5.46
N GLY A 47 -2.81 -0.29 -4.86
CA GLY A 47 -2.35 -0.02 -3.50
C GLY A 47 -3.11 -0.80 -2.43
N HIS A 48 -4.44 -0.91 -2.57
CA HIS A 48 -5.26 -1.74 -1.68
C HIS A 48 -4.94 -3.22 -1.82
N LEU A 49 -4.85 -3.73 -3.05
CA LEU A 49 -4.52 -5.12 -3.32
C LEU A 49 -3.15 -5.52 -2.73
N GLY A 50 -2.14 -4.67 -2.90
CA GLY A 50 -0.81 -4.90 -2.33
C GLY A 50 -0.81 -5.02 -0.80
N LYS A 51 -1.61 -4.19 -0.10
CA LYS A 51 -1.77 -4.27 1.36
C LYS A 51 -2.50 -5.55 1.78
N VAL A 52 -3.56 -5.92 1.06
CA VAL A 52 -4.31 -7.16 1.33
C VAL A 52 -3.40 -8.37 1.17
N LEU A 53 -2.59 -8.42 0.11
CA LEU A 53 -1.60 -9.48 -0.11
C LEU A 53 -0.59 -9.59 1.04
N LEU A 54 -0.07 -8.46 1.54
CA LEU A 54 0.82 -8.44 2.71
C LEU A 54 0.12 -8.96 3.98
N CYS A 55 -1.13 -8.57 4.23
CA CYS A 55 -1.91 -9.09 5.37
C CYS A 55 -2.14 -10.60 5.25
N CYS A 56 -2.53 -11.08 4.06
CA CYS A 56 -2.70 -12.52 3.81
C CYS A 56 -1.38 -13.28 4.00
N ALA A 57 -0.25 -12.70 3.57
CA ALA A 57 1.06 -13.31 3.77
C ALA A 57 1.41 -13.49 5.26
N ILE A 58 1.07 -12.51 6.11
CA ILE A 58 1.30 -12.62 7.57
C ILE A 58 0.50 -13.78 8.17
N VAL A 59 -0.76 -13.96 7.79
CA VAL A 59 -1.62 -15.03 8.33
C VAL A 59 -1.21 -16.41 7.80
N ILE A 60 -0.92 -16.51 6.49
CA ILE A 60 -0.60 -17.79 5.83
C ILE A 60 0.81 -18.28 6.19
N GLN A 61 1.70 -17.38 6.64
CA GLN A 61 3.09 -17.67 7.04
C GLN A 61 3.22 -18.87 7.99
N VAL A 62 2.28 -19.02 8.93
CA VAL A 62 2.30 -20.06 9.96
C VAL A 62 1.96 -21.43 9.38
N PHE A 63 1.10 -21.48 8.35
CA PHE A 63 0.59 -22.72 7.77
C PHE A 63 1.42 -23.16 6.56
N LEU A 64 1.71 -22.22 5.66
CA LEU A 64 2.46 -22.48 4.42
C LEU A 64 3.47 -21.35 4.16
N PRO A 65 4.68 -21.44 4.75
CA PRO A 65 5.77 -20.49 4.51
C PRO A 65 6.07 -20.21 3.03
N PRO A 66 6.11 -21.20 2.11
CA PRO A 66 6.43 -20.91 0.70
C PRO A 66 5.34 -20.10 0.00
N VAL A 67 4.07 -20.30 0.36
CA VAL A 67 2.95 -19.55 -0.22
C VAL A 67 2.99 -18.09 0.24
N ALA A 68 3.32 -17.85 1.51
CA ALA A 68 3.47 -16.49 2.05
C ALA A 68 4.55 -15.69 1.30
N ILE A 69 5.69 -16.30 0.97
CA ILE A 69 6.78 -15.65 0.21
C ILE A 69 6.29 -15.23 -1.19
N LEU A 70 5.53 -16.08 -1.88
CA LEU A 70 4.98 -15.74 -3.20
C LEU A 70 4.03 -14.54 -3.13
N LEU A 71 3.21 -14.44 -2.09
CA LEU A 71 2.31 -13.31 -1.87
C LEU A 71 3.07 -12.00 -1.62
N VAL A 72 4.16 -12.05 -0.85
CA VAL A 72 5.04 -10.88 -0.62
C VAL A 72 5.72 -10.43 -1.91
N ILE A 73 6.23 -11.35 -2.71
CA ILE A 73 6.85 -11.04 -4.01
C ILE A 73 5.80 -10.42 -4.95
N GLY A 74 4.59 -10.98 -5.02
CA GLY A 74 3.49 -10.41 -5.79
C GLY A 74 3.13 -8.98 -5.36
N ALA A 75 3.03 -8.75 -4.04
CA ALA A 75 2.80 -7.41 -3.48
C ALA A 75 3.94 -6.43 -3.82
N ALA A 76 5.19 -6.88 -3.73
CA ALA A 76 6.36 -6.07 -4.06
C ALA A 76 6.39 -5.70 -5.56
N ILE A 77 6.09 -6.63 -6.45
CA ILE A 77 6.02 -6.36 -7.90
C ILE A 77 4.90 -5.37 -8.22
N LEU A 78 3.72 -5.52 -7.62
CA LEU A 78 2.60 -4.58 -7.79
C LEU A 78 2.98 -3.17 -7.30
N LEU A 79 3.63 -3.07 -6.14
CA LEU A 79 4.09 -1.81 -5.57
C LEU A 79 5.29 -1.21 -6.33
N ALA A 80 6.12 -2.03 -6.98
CA ALA A 80 7.21 -1.58 -7.83
C ALA A 80 6.70 -1.04 -9.18
N ARG A 81 5.74 -1.73 -9.82
CA ARG A 81 5.04 -1.22 -11.01
C ARG A 81 4.33 0.11 -10.74
N ARG A 82 3.85 0.30 -9.51
CA ARG A 82 3.30 1.58 -9.03
C ARG A 82 4.32 2.72 -9.03
N HIS A 83 5.62 2.44 -8.92
CA HIS A 83 6.68 3.47 -8.86
C HIS A 83 7.01 4.06 -10.23
N ASP A 84 6.83 3.32 -11.32
CA ASP A 84 7.03 3.81 -12.69
C ASP A 84 5.89 4.74 -13.15
N ALA A 85 4.74 4.67 -12.49
CA ALA A 85 3.59 5.55 -12.71
C ALA A 85 3.80 6.98 -12.13
N ARG A 86 5.04 7.49 -12.16
CA ARG A 86 5.41 8.86 -11.72
C ARG A 86 4.74 10.00 -12.50
N GLN A 87 4.03 9.67 -13.58
CA GLN A 87 3.29 10.64 -14.38
C GLN A 87 1.88 10.93 -13.84
N TYR A 88 1.40 10.19 -12.84
CA TYR A 88 0.08 10.38 -12.25
C TYR A 88 0.13 11.21 -10.96
N ARG A 89 -0.99 11.85 -10.62
CA ARG A 89 -1.14 12.66 -9.41
C ARG A 89 -1.02 11.77 -8.18
N LEU A 90 0.15 11.79 -7.52
CA LEU A 90 0.35 11.05 -6.28
C LEU A 90 -0.34 11.80 -5.14
N SER A 91 -1.60 11.43 -4.87
CA SER A 91 -2.36 11.97 -3.75
C SER A 91 -1.63 11.78 -2.41
N TYR A 92 -1.83 12.70 -1.45
CA TYR A 92 -1.28 12.62 -0.09
C TYR A 92 -1.52 11.24 0.57
N ARG A 93 -2.68 10.61 0.29
CA ARG A 93 -3.02 9.26 0.73
C ARG A 93 -2.02 8.21 0.24
N ALA A 94 -1.55 8.30 -1.00
CA ALA A 94 -0.54 7.38 -1.55
C ALA A 94 0.79 7.43 -0.79
N ARG A 95 1.19 8.60 -0.27
CA ARG A 95 2.41 8.76 0.53
C ARG A 95 2.26 8.15 1.92
N ARG A 96 1.09 8.30 2.55
CA ARG A 96 0.74 7.64 3.82
C ARG A 96 0.69 6.11 3.65
N ASP A 97 0.11 5.64 2.56
CA ASP A 97 0.01 4.21 2.24
C ASP A 97 1.35 3.51 2.11
N ARG A 98 2.37 4.21 1.58
CA ARG A 98 3.74 3.68 1.48
C ARG A 98 4.35 3.41 2.86
N LYS A 99 4.08 4.26 3.85
CA LYS A 99 4.54 4.03 5.23
C LYS A 99 3.88 2.79 5.83
N HIS A 100 2.57 2.62 5.62
CA HIS A 100 1.85 1.44 6.08
C HIS A 100 2.33 0.15 5.39
N ALA A 101 2.59 0.18 4.08
CA ALA A 101 3.13 -0.98 3.36
C ALA A 101 4.54 -1.37 3.86
N ASN A 102 5.41 -0.39 4.09
CA ASN A 102 6.73 -0.64 4.69
C ASN A 102 6.61 -1.24 6.09
N TYR A 103 5.70 -0.71 6.92
CA TYR A 103 5.47 -1.24 8.27
C TYR A 103 4.98 -2.69 8.26
N LEU A 104 4.03 -3.01 7.36
CA LEU A 104 3.55 -4.39 7.16
C LEU A 104 4.67 -5.33 6.70
N ALA A 105 5.55 -4.86 5.82
CA ALA A 105 6.71 -5.65 5.38
C ALA A 105 7.68 -5.93 6.55
N TYR A 106 7.96 -4.94 7.40
CA TYR A 106 8.79 -5.16 8.60
C TYR A 106 8.14 -6.12 9.60
N ILE A 107 6.82 -6.01 9.82
CA ILE A 107 6.08 -6.96 10.66
C ILE A 107 6.23 -8.38 10.09
N TRP A 108 6.03 -8.56 8.78
CA TRP A 108 6.16 -9.87 8.15
C TRP A 108 7.57 -10.46 8.32
N ILE A 109 8.63 -9.66 8.14
CA ILE A 109 10.02 -10.09 8.38
C ILE A 109 10.20 -10.51 9.84
N GLY A 110 9.67 -9.73 10.79
CA GLY A 110 9.74 -10.06 12.21
C GLY A 110 9.05 -11.39 12.55
N VAL A 111 7.85 -11.61 12.01
CA VAL A 111 7.11 -12.88 12.16
C VAL A 111 7.87 -14.04 11.52
N PHE A 112 8.42 -13.86 10.32
CA PHE A 112 9.22 -14.87 9.63
C PHE A 112 10.44 -15.30 10.46
N VAL A 113 11.23 -14.34 10.95
CA VAL A 113 12.40 -14.63 11.78
C VAL A 113 11.99 -15.30 13.10
N ALA A 114 10.92 -14.83 13.74
CA ALA A 114 10.39 -15.45 14.96
C ALA A 114 9.98 -16.90 14.71
N THR A 115 9.33 -17.22 13.59
CA THR A 115 8.96 -18.60 13.24
C THR A 115 10.18 -19.49 13.02
N ILE A 116 11.25 -18.98 12.39
CA ILE A 116 12.51 -19.74 12.21
C ILE A 116 13.16 -20.04 13.57
N VAL A 117 13.27 -19.03 14.43
CA VAL A 117 13.88 -19.18 15.76
C VAL A 117 13.05 -20.09 16.66
N PHE A 118 11.72 -19.98 16.60
CA PHE A 118 10.83 -20.87 17.36
C PHE A 118 10.96 -22.32 16.90
N SER A 119 11.02 -22.55 15.59
CA SER A 119 11.25 -23.89 15.00
C SER A 119 12.61 -24.48 15.39
N SER A 120 13.66 -23.65 15.50
CA SER A 120 14.98 -24.13 15.93
C SER A 120 15.07 -24.43 17.43
N LEU A 121 14.33 -23.69 18.26
CA LEU A 121 14.29 -23.88 19.71
C LEU A 121 13.41 -25.07 20.13
N TRP A 122 12.34 -25.34 19.40
CA TRP A 122 11.45 -26.48 19.64
C TRP A 122 11.14 -27.26 18.36
N PRO A 123 12.05 -28.16 17.93
CA PRO A 123 11.89 -28.94 16.70
C PRO A 123 10.67 -29.88 16.74
N ASN A 124 10.26 -30.27 17.94
CA ASN A 124 9.25 -31.31 18.17
C ASN A 124 7.83 -30.75 18.36
N TRP A 125 7.62 -29.44 18.20
CA TRP A 125 6.31 -28.82 18.45
C TRP A 125 5.21 -29.37 17.52
N HIS A 126 5.59 -29.96 16.39
CA HIS A 126 4.69 -30.64 15.45
C HIS A 126 4.12 -31.98 15.97
N PHE A 127 4.64 -32.56 17.06
CA PHE A 127 4.19 -33.86 17.58
C PHE A 127 2.85 -33.81 18.34
N TRP A 128 2.27 -32.65 18.61
CA TRP A 128 1.03 -32.53 19.41
C TRP A 128 -0.28 -32.68 18.59
N LEU A 129 -0.18 -32.99 17.31
CA LEU A 129 -1.32 -33.20 16.39
C LEU A 129 -1.48 -34.65 15.91
N ASP A 130 -0.64 -35.57 16.40
CA ASP A 130 -0.83 -37.03 16.32
C ASP A 130 -1.31 -37.56 17.69
#